data_AF-A0A1H1WMQ5-F1
#
_entry.id   AF-A0A1H1WMQ5-F1
#
_cell.length_a   1.000
_cell.length_b   1.000
_cell.length_c   1.000
_cell.angle_alpha   90.00
_cell.angle_beta   90.00
_cell.angle_gamma   90.00
#
_symmetry.space_group_name_H-M   'P 1'
#
loop_
_entity.id
_entity.type
_entity.pdbx_description
1 polymer ?
#
loop_
_entity_poly.entity_id
_entity_poly.type
_entity_poly.pdbx_seq_one_letter_code
_entity_poly.pdbx_strand_id
1 'polypeptide(L)'
;MNLENTRYKKITNKNFLIKFEEQLNELKESDEFSINSRILALLNYKDGNIDTLCIGEYRGICLNGKILYHNNDFHNLIMDEIDFYDKKLYDK
;
A
#
# COMPACT_ATOMS: atom_id res chain seq x y z
N MET A 1 -6.06 1.61 20.35
CA MET A 1 -4.92 1.32 19.46
C MET A 1 -3.83 2.32 19.80
N ASN A 2 -2.72 1.88 20.38
CA ASN A 2 -1.67 2.79 20.87
C ASN A 2 -0.83 3.26 19.67
N LEU A 3 -0.96 4.54 19.28
CA LEU A 3 -0.36 5.10 18.07
C LEU A 3 1.08 5.60 18.27
N GLU A 4 1.62 5.52 19.49
CA GLU A 4 2.92 6.08 19.87
C GLU A 4 4.11 5.48 19.09
N ASN A 5 3.94 4.35 18.42
CA ASN A 5 4.98 3.70 17.59
C ASN A 5 4.63 3.63 16.09
N THR A 6 3.61 4.34 15.62
CA THR A 6 3.20 4.29 14.21
C THR A 6 4.02 5.27 13.37
N ARG A 7 4.94 4.75 12.55
CA ARG A 7 5.64 5.56 11.53
C ARG A 7 4.68 5.87 10.38
N TYR A 8 4.62 7.14 9.96
CA TYR A 8 3.85 7.55 8.79
C TYR A 8 4.75 8.33 7.81
N LYS A 9 4.50 8.15 6.51
CA LYS A 9 5.17 8.89 5.44
C LYS A 9 4.09 9.47 4.52
N LYS A 10 4.11 10.80 4.34
CA LYS A 10 3.27 11.45 3.32
C LYS A 10 4.01 11.40 1.99
N ILE A 11 3.41 10.79 0.99
CA ILE A 11 3.97 10.70 -0.36
C ILE A 11 3.30 11.75 -1.25
N THR A 12 4.10 12.62 -1.86
CA THR A 12 3.64 13.67 -2.78
C THR A 12 4.35 13.61 -4.14
N ASN A 13 5.23 12.62 -4.35
CA ASN A 13 5.94 12.45 -5.60
C ASN A 13 4.95 12.12 -6.73
N LYS A 14 4.83 13.03 -7.69
CA LYS A 14 3.86 12.92 -8.78
C LYS A 14 4.08 11.68 -9.66
N ASN A 15 5.33 11.32 -9.96
CA ASN A 15 5.63 10.17 -10.81
C ASN A 15 5.27 8.86 -10.13
N PHE A 16 5.53 8.75 -8.82
CA PHE A 16 5.07 7.61 -8.02
C PHE A 16 3.54 7.53 -8.03
N LEU A 17 2.86 8.65 -7.73
CA LEU A 17 1.39 8.67 -7.62
C LEU A 17 0.70 8.28 -8.93
N ILE A 18 1.23 8.69 -10.08
CA ILE A 18 0.71 8.28 -11.40
C ILE A 18 0.82 6.76 -11.57
N LYS A 19 2.01 6.18 -11.36
CA LYS A 19 2.23 4.74 -11.48
C LYS A 19 1.39 3.93 -10.49
N PHE A 20 1.25 4.47 -9.28
CA PHE A 20 0.46 3.87 -8.22
C PHE A 20 -1.02 3.80 -8.62
N GLU A 21 -1.58 4.90 -9.14
CA GLU A 21 -2.96 4.96 -9.61
C GLU A 21 -3.19 4.02 -10.81
N GLU A 22 -2.28 4.01 -11.78
CA GLU A 22 -2.32 3.10 -12.93
C GLU A 22 -2.41 1.63 -12.47
N GLN A 23 -1.49 1.19 -11.61
CA GLN A 23 -1.44 -0.20 -11.15
C GLN A 23 -2.59 -0.55 -10.18
N LEU A 24 -3.04 0.39 -9.34
CA LEU A 24 -4.20 0.18 -8.46
C LEU A 24 -5.46 -0.11 -9.28
N ASN A 25 -5.66 0.60 -10.39
CA ASN A 25 -6.81 0.43 -11.29
C ASN A 25 -6.78 -0.89 -12.08
N GLU A 26 -5.62 -1.53 -12.20
CA GLU A 26 -5.46 -2.83 -12.85
C GLU A 26 -5.76 -4.02 -11.93
N LEU A 27 -5.85 -3.79 -10.61
CA LEU A 27 -6.13 -4.84 -9.65
C LEU A 27 -7.55 -5.39 -9.81
N LYS A 28 -7.66 -6.72 -9.79
CA LYS A 28 -8.93 -7.43 -9.90
C LYS A 28 -9.43 -7.84 -8.54
N GLU A 29 -10.75 -7.81 -8.36
CA GLU A 29 -11.40 -8.37 -7.18
C GLU A 29 -11.09 -9.86 -7.04
N SER A 30 -10.89 -10.30 -5.81
CA SER A 30 -10.61 -11.69 -5.45
C SER A 30 -11.65 -12.19 -4.45
N ASP A 31 -12.05 -13.44 -4.61
CA ASP A 31 -12.92 -14.14 -3.67
C ASP A 31 -12.12 -14.78 -2.51
N GLU A 32 -10.78 -14.79 -2.60
CA GLU A 32 -9.91 -15.40 -1.61
C GLU A 32 -9.65 -14.48 -0.42
N PHE A 33 -10.24 -14.81 0.73
CA PHE A 33 -10.01 -14.04 1.94
C PHE A 33 -8.71 -14.44 2.65
N SER A 34 -7.64 -13.70 2.40
CA SER A 34 -6.44 -13.73 3.26
C SER A 34 -5.68 -12.42 3.17
N ILE A 35 -5.82 -11.56 4.19
CA ILE A 35 -5.06 -10.31 4.29
C ILE A 35 -4.25 -10.33 5.57
N ASN A 36 -2.93 -10.22 5.44
CA ASN A 36 -2.02 -9.97 6.56
C ASN A 36 -1.47 -8.55 6.43
N SER A 37 -2.29 -7.55 6.77
CA SER A 37 -1.95 -6.14 6.51
C SER A 37 -0.70 -5.71 7.28
N ARG A 38 0.32 -5.27 6.54
CA ARG A 38 1.54 -4.64 7.06
C ARG A 38 1.56 -3.15 6.81
N ILE A 39 0.87 -2.71 5.76
CA ILE A 39 0.81 -1.32 5.33
C ILE A 39 -0.66 -0.90 5.29
N LEU A 40 -0.94 0.25 5.91
CA LEU A 40 -2.19 0.97 5.79
C LEU A 40 -1.91 2.29 5.07
N ALA A 41 -2.56 2.51 3.94
CA ALA A 41 -2.50 3.75 3.19
C ALA A 41 -3.87 4.43 3.15
N LEU A 42 -3.85 5.76 3.31
CA LEU A 42 -5.00 6.64 3.10
C LEU A 42 -4.80 7.36 1.78
N LEU A 43 -5.63 7.03 0.79
CA LEU A 43 -5.55 7.61 -0.55
C LEU A 43 -6.44 8.84 -0.58
N ASN A 44 -5.85 10.01 -0.83
CA ASN A 44 -6.60 11.27 -0.90
C ASN A 44 -6.70 11.70 -2.36
N TYR A 45 -7.93 11.70 -2.88
CA TYR A 45 -8.19 12.08 -4.27
C TYR A 45 -8.46 13.58 -4.39
N LYS A 46 -8.38 14.11 -5.61
CA LYS A 46 -8.58 15.55 -5.88
C LYS A 46 -10.02 16.02 -5.62
N ASP A 47 -10.98 15.12 -5.72
CA ASP A 47 -12.40 15.35 -5.46
C ASP A 47 -12.73 15.36 -3.95
N GLY A 48 -11.74 15.11 -3.09
CA GLY A 48 -11.89 15.06 -1.64
C GLY A 48 -12.27 13.68 -1.10
N ASN A 49 -12.44 12.68 -1.97
CA ASN A 49 -12.68 11.31 -1.53
C ASN A 49 -11.44 10.73 -0.86
N ILE A 50 -11.67 9.81 0.09
CA ILE A 50 -10.62 9.10 0.80
C ILE A 50 -10.90 7.61 0.76
N ASP A 51 -9.96 6.86 0.21
CA ASP A 51 -9.98 5.40 0.28
C ASP A 51 -8.99 4.88 1.31
N THR A 52 -9.33 3.72 1.87
CA THR A 52 -8.44 2.97 2.74
C THR A 52 -7.90 1.76 1.99
N LEU A 53 -6.57 1.67 1.91
CA LEU A 53 -5.87 0.56 1.28
C LEU A 53 -5.04 -0.18 2.32
N CYS A 54 -5.31 -1.48 2.50
CA CYS A 54 -4.49 -2.38 3.32
C CYS A 54 -3.71 -3.33 2.43
N ILE A 55 -2.43 -3.52 2.72
CA ILE A 55 -1.54 -4.34 1.89
C ILE A 55 -0.78 -5.30 2.78
N GLY A 56 -0.85 -6.58 2.45
CA GLY A 56 -0.05 -7.62 3.09
C GLY A 56 1.25 -7.92 2.36
N GLU A 57 2.21 -8.48 3.10
CA GLU A 57 3.54 -8.88 2.59
C GLU A 57 3.47 -10.05 1.60
N TYR A 58 2.58 -11.01 1.86
CA TYR A 58 2.45 -12.24 1.06
C TYR A 58 1.00 -12.58 0.70
N ARG A 59 0.03 -11.80 1.21
CA ARG A 59 -1.39 -12.17 1.18
C ARG A 59 -2.27 -10.94 1.06
N GLY A 60 -2.92 -10.84 -0.11
CA GLY A 60 -4.05 -9.96 -0.41
C GLY A 60 -3.78 -8.45 -0.37
N ILE A 61 -4.51 -7.73 -1.20
CA ILE A 61 -4.68 -6.28 -1.11
C ILE A 61 -6.15 -6.03 -0.77
N CYS A 62 -6.44 -5.02 0.05
CA CYS A 62 -7.81 -4.66 0.44
C CYS A 62 -8.05 -3.18 0.20
N LEU A 63 -8.96 -2.85 -0.70
CA LEU A 63 -9.37 -1.47 -0.98
C LEU A 63 -10.80 -1.28 -0.50
N ASN A 64 -11.00 -0.42 0.51
CA ASN A 64 -12.31 -0.17 1.11
C ASN A 64 -13.08 -1.45 1.51
N GLY A 65 -12.37 -2.47 2.00
CA GLY A 65 -12.97 -3.75 2.39
C GLY A 65 -13.12 -4.75 1.24
N LYS A 66 -12.91 -4.33 -0.02
CA LYS A 66 -12.89 -5.24 -1.18
C LYS A 66 -11.53 -5.91 -1.28
N ILE A 67 -11.55 -7.24 -1.34
CA ILE A 67 -10.33 -8.04 -1.50
C ILE A 67 -9.92 -8.01 -2.97
N LEU A 68 -8.64 -7.75 -3.22
CA LEU A 68 -8.04 -7.71 -4.53
C LEU A 68 -6.94 -8.77 -4.61
N TYR A 69 -6.73 -9.31 -5.81
CA TYR A 69 -5.62 -10.22 -6.07
C TYR A 69 -4.29 -9.55 -5.74
N HIS A 70 -3.40 -10.34 -5.15
CA HIS A 70 -2.02 -9.89 -4.97
C HIS A 70 -1.36 -9.69 -6.34
N ASN A 71 -0.73 -8.54 -6.52
CA ASN A 71 0.05 -8.20 -7.70
C ASN A 71 1.46 -7.81 -7.23
N ASN A 72 2.47 -8.56 -7.68
CA ASN A 72 3.86 -8.36 -7.25
C ASN A 72 4.41 -6.99 -7.70
N ASP A 73 4.02 -6.50 -8.88
CA ASP A 73 4.51 -5.22 -9.40
C ASP A 73 3.97 -4.06 -8.57
N PHE A 74 2.68 -4.11 -8.22
CA PHE A 74 2.07 -3.15 -7.29
C PHE A 74 2.67 -3.22 -5.90
N HIS A 75 2.90 -4.42 -5.40
CA HIS A 75 3.55 -4.62 -4.12
C HIS A 75 4.96 -4.00 -4.10
N ASN A 76 5.78 -4.30 -5.11
CA ASN A 76 7.16 -3.82 -5.21
C ASN A 76 7.21 -2.30 -5.39
N LEU A 77 6.33 -1.71 -6.21
CA LEU A 77 6.22 -0.25 -6.36
C LEU A 77 6.06 0.44 -5.00
N ILE A 78 5.22 -0.12 -4.14
CA ILE A 78 4.93 0.44 -2.83
C ILE A 78 6.09 0.22 -1.86
N MET A 79 6.68 -0.97 -1.85
CA MET A 79 7.83 -1.27 -0.98
C MET A 79 9.08 -0.47 -1.37
N ASP A 80 9.28 -0.15 -2.64
CA ASP A 80 10.38 0.71 -3.10
C ASP A 80 10.22 2.15 -2.62
N GLU A 81 8.99 2.64 -2.47
CA GLU A 81 8.70 3.99 -1.97
C GLU A 81 8.62 4.03 -0.44
N ILE A 82 8.11 2.97 0.19
CA ILE A 82 7.98 2.88 1.64
C ILE A 82 9.21 2.13 2.17
N ASP A 83 10.21 2.90 2.60
CA ASP A 83 11.46 2.41 3.19
C ASP A 83 11.17 1.70 4.54
N PHE A 84 10.69 0.45 4.46
CA PHE A 84 10.26 -0.34 5.63
C PHE A 84 11.46 -0.99 6.32
N TYR A 85 12.43 -1.37 5.52
CA TYR A 85 13.73 -1.80 5.99
C TYR A 85 14.60 -0.55 6.02
N ASP A 86 14.94 -0.07 7.21
CA ASP A 86 16.20 0.64 7.41
C ASP A 86 17.30 -0.20 6.72
N LYS A 87 17.61 0.04 5.43
CA LYS A 87 18.80 -0.53 4.77
C LYS A 87 20.06 -0.15 5.57
N LYS A 88 19.97 0.93 6.35
CA LYS A 88 20.93 1.39 7.36
C LYS A 88 21.11 0.48 8.58
N LEU A 89 20.26 -0.53 8.83
CA LEU A 89 20.45 -1.50 9.92
C LEU A 89 21.24 -2.76 9.48
N TYR A 90 21.32 -3.03 8.17
CA TYR A 90 21.96 -4.24 7.64
C TYR A 90 23.17 -3.97 6.73
N ASP A 91 23.40 -2.73 6.31
CA ASP A 91 24.70 -2.28 5.81
C ASP A 91 25.64 -1.99 7.00
N LYS A 92 26.35 -3.04 7.45
CA LYS A 92 27.54 -2.91 8.31
C LYS A 92 28.82 -2.93 7.49
#